data_AF-A0A2M6XD25-F1
#
_entry.id   AF-A0A2M6XD25-F1
#
_cell.length_a   1.000
_cell.length_b   1.000
_cell.length_c   1.000
_cell.angle_alpha   90.00
_cell.angle_beta   90.00
_cell.angle_gamma   90.00
#
_symmetry.space_group_name_H-M   'P 1'
#
loop_
_entity.id
_entity.type
_entity.pdbx_description
1 polymer ?
#
loop_
_entity_poly.entity_id
_entity_poly.type
_entity_poly.pdbx_seq_one_letter_code
_entity_poly.pdbx_strand_id
1 'polypeptide(L)'
;MAMEEAIRMDTLIDQKVEDGVFMTDAVKQVSALSEFKLKGLRNIQKEEYVRAKTLQFAHALEENQFLKAKVLRKLPQFEVDDATVEMYQDGVKSAINQRAGNLVALKDGDNFRKVVRGFGDDIQRDRMQVDDEALKAPEIQGPIQKDLVASFKYHNTISPEAFAKDRDRLVKMGIVDAGEINKLPEIQTFARDRMVGSFNYHNTISPEAFACERDALTNIGVLSAGEINKLPAIQDAAKGMLVRSVKYHNTISPEQFGKERDAFVNLGLFDAAEVISFLRCNQRSRTC
;
A
#
# COMPACT_ATOMS: atom_id res chain seq x y z
N MET A 1 39.29 4.48 13.04
CA MET A 1 38.86 3.16 13.55
C MET A 1 37.46 2.77 13.11
N ALA A 2 36.35 3.31 13.66
CA ALA A 2 35.00 2.83 13.30
C ALA A 2 34.65 2.92 11.80
N MET A 3 35.07 3.99 11.11
CA MET A 3 34.90 4.14 9.66
C MET A 3 35.74 3.12 8.88
N GLU A 4 37.00 2.91 9.27
CA GLU A 4 37.88 1.93 8.63
C GLU A 4 37.34 0.51 8.78
N GLU A 5 36.82 0.17 9.98
CA GLU A 5 36.17 -1.11 10.23
C GLU A 5 34.90 -1.27 9.40
N ALA A 6 34.05 -0.23 9.32
CA ALA A 6 32.87 -0.25 8.47
C ALA A 6 33.22 -0.54 7.01
N ILE A 7 34.21 0.17 6.44
CA ILE A 7 34.70 -0.03 5.08
C ILE A 7 35.23 -1.45 4.90
N ARG A 8 36.07 -1.94 5.82
CA ARG A 8 36.64 -3.30 5.75
C ARG A 8 35.56 -4.37 5.69
N MET A 9 34.58 -4.34 6.59
CA MET A 9 33.50 -5.34 6.53
C MET A 9 32.60 -5.13 5.31
N ASP A 10 32.44 -3.91 4.79
CA ASP A 10 31.65 -3.67 3.58
C ASP A 10 32.31 -4.31 2.34
N THR A 11 33.61 -4.07 2.17
CA THR A 11 34.42 -4.69 1.10
C THR A 11 34.37 -6.22 1.15
N LEU A 12 34.45 -6.81 2.35
CA LEU A 12 34.36 -8.27 2.51
C LEU A 12 32.96 -8.82 2.19
N ILE A 13 31.90 -8.07 2.49
CA ILE A 13 30.53 -8.44 2.13
C ILE A 13 30.38 -8.44 0.61
N ASP A 14 30.85 -7.39 -0.06
CA ASP A 14 30.74 -7.25 -1.51
C ASP A 14 31.53 -8.34 -2.22
N GLN A 15 32.75 -8.64 -1.77
CA GLN A 15 33.54 -9.75 -2.28
C GLN A 15 32.81 -11.10 -2.14
N LYS A 16 32.18 -11.37 -0.99
CA LYS A 16 31.38 -12.59 -0.79
C LYS A 16 30.19 -12.68 -1.76
N VAL A 17 29.54 -11.56 -2.02
CA VAL A 17 28.41 -11.50 -2.97
C VAL A 17 28.88 -11.72 -4.41
N GLU A 18 30.03 -11.15 -4.79
CA GLU A 18 30.69 -11.42 -6.07
C GLU A 18 31.08 -12.89 -6.23
N ASP A 19 31.49 -13.54 -5.14
CA ASP A 19 31.76 -14.99 -5.08
C ASP A 19 30.47 -15.85 -5.12
N GLY A 20 29.29 -15.25 -5.29
CA GLY A 20 28.00 -15.94 -5.40
C GLY A 20 27.30 -16.25 -4.08
N VAL A 21 27.78 -15.72 -2.95
CA VAL A 21 27.11 -15.86 -1.65
C VAL A 21 25.92 -14.91 -1.57
N PHE A 22 24.76 -15.41 -1.15
CA PHE A 22 23.57 -14.57 -1.01
C PHE A 22 23.79 -13.48 0.06
N MET A 23 23.27 -12.26 -0.17
CA MET A 23 23.53 -11.07 0.66
C MET A 23 23.32 -11.31 2.18
N THR A 24 22.27 -12.04 2.57
CA THR A 24 22.02 -12.36 3.99
C THR A 24 23.14 -13.21 4.59
N ASP A 25 23.65 -14.17 3.82
CA ASP A 25 24.70 -15.07 4.27
C ASP A 25 26.05 -14.39 4.25
N ALA A 26 26.32 -13.53 3.26
CA ALA A 26 27.52 -12.70 3.20
C ALA A 26 27.64 -11.81 4.45
N VAL A 27 26.60 -11.04 4.78
CA VAL A 27 26.57 -10.20 5.99
C VAL A 27 26.76 -11.02 7.26
N LYS A 28 26.12 -12.19 7.36
CA LYS A 28 26.22 -13.08 8.52
C LYS A 28 27.63 -13.67 8.68
N GLN A 29 28.24 -14.15 7.59
CA GLN A 29 29.59 -14.72 7.60
C GLN A 29 30.63 -13.67 7.97
N VAL A 30 30.57 -12.49 7.37
CA VAL A 30 31.52 -11.40 7.66
C VAL A 30 31.36 -10.91 9.09
N SER A 31 30.12 -10.72 9.57
CA SER A 31 29.90 -10.28 10.96
C SER A 31 30.32 -11.31 12.02
N ALA A 32 30.50 -12.58 11.63
CA ALA A 32 30.97 -13.64 12.52
C ALA A 32 32.50 -13.72 12.64
N LEU A 33 33.27 -12.99 11.81
CA LEU A 33 34.72 -12.99 11.88
C LEU A 33 35.20 -12.41 13.21
N SER A 34 36.20 -13.05 13.81
CA SER A 34 36.66 -12.75 15.17
C SER A 34 37.12 -11.30 15.35
N GLU A 35 37.68 -10.67 14.31
CA GLU A 35 38.13 -9.27 14.32
C GLU A 35 36.99 -8.25 14.43
N PHE A 36 35.77 -8.60 14.00
CA PHE A 36 34.61 -7.71 14.05
C PHE A 36 33.67 -7.99 15.23
N LYS A 37 34.01 -8.92 16.13
CA LYS A 37 33.20 -9.25 17.32
C LYS A 37 33.51 -8.32 18.50
N LEU A 38 32.47 -7.87 19.21
CA LEU A 38 32.58 -7.15 20.48
C LEU A 38 33.27 -8.00 21.57
N LYS A 39 34.42 -7.56 22.10
CA LYS A 39 35.04 -8.12 23.33
C LYS A 39 35.95 -7.12 24.04
N GLY A 40 35.68 -6.81 25.32
CA GLY A 40 36.64 -6.29 26.32
C GLY A 40 37.71 -5.27 25.85
N LEU A 41 38.93 -5.39 26.38
CA LEU A 41 40.08 -4.51 26.07
C LEU A 41 40.87 -4.93 24.80
N ARG A 42 40.43 -5.95 24.06
CA ARG A 42 40.89 -6.28 22.69
C ARG A 42 39.72 -6.80 21.84
N ASN A 43 39.57 -6.15 20.69
CA ASN A 43 38.42 -6.02 19.77
C ASN A 43 37.49 -4.83 20.07
N ILE A 44 36.68 -4.47 19.05
CA ILE A 44 35.95 -3.20 18.91
C ILE A 44 35.11 -2.87 20.16
N GLN A 45 35.21 -1.62 20.65
CA GLN A 45 34.39 -1.13 21.76
C GLN A 45 32.90 -1.04 21.37
N LYS A 46 31.99 -1.00 22.35
CA LYS A 46 30.54 -0.97 22.09
C LYS A 46 30.13 0.23 21.23
N GLU A 47 30.56 1.44 21.59
CA GLU A 47 30.23 2.63 20.82
C GLU A 47 30.86 2.58 19.43
N GLU A 48 32.09 2.07 19.30
CA GLU A 48 32.77 1.95 18.01
C GLU A 48 32.11 0.91 17.11
N TYR A 49 31.65 -0.21 17.68
CA TYR A 49 30.92 -1.26 16.96
C TYR A 49 29.59 -0.74 16.43
N VAL A 50 28.81 -0.07 17.31
CA VAL A 50 27.54 0.55 16.92
C VAL A 50 27.76 1.60 15.84
N ARG A 51 28.79 2.45 15.97
CA ARG A 51 29.15 3.44 14.95
C ARG A 51 29.52 2.77 13.63
N ALA A 52 30.39 1.76 13.65
CA ALA A 52 30.78 1.04 12.45
C ALA A 52 29.56 0.42 11.74
N LYS A 53 28.70 -0.30 12.48
CA LYS A 53 27.49 -0.91 11.93
C LYS A 53 26.49 0.11 11.41
N THR A 54 26.34 1.24 12.09
CA THR A 54 25.48 2.34 11.63
C THR A 54 26.02 2.96 10.36
N LEU A 55 27.33 3.14 10.26
CA LEU A 55 28.00 3.64 9.05
C LEU A 55 27.85 2.68 7.86
N GLN A 56 27.99 1.36 8.08
CA GLN A 56 27.71 0.38 7.01
C GLN A 56 26.27 0.48 6.50
N PHE A 57 25.32 0.58 7.42
CA PHE A 57 23.92 0.74 7.08
C PHE A 57 23.66 2.05 6.32
N ALA A 58 24.21 3.17 6.81
CA ALA A 58 24.07 4.48 6.20
C ALA A 58 24.71 4.52 4.80
N HIS A 59 25.91 3.95 4.63
CA HIS A 59 26.59 3.82 3.34
C HIS A 59 25.74 3.03 2.34
N ALA A 60 25.18 1.89 2.76
CA ALA A 60 24.28 1.12 1.91
C ALA A 60 23.01 1.90 1.52
N LEU A 61 22.49 2.79 2.38
CA LEU A 61 21.37 3.69 2.03
C LEU A 61 21.78 4.79 1.05
N GLU A 62 22.95 5.39 1.24
CA GLU A 62 23.51 6.44 0.38
C GLU A 62 23.75 5.94 -1.04
N GLU A 63 24.25 4.71 -1.17
CA GLU A 63 24.47 4.01 -2.44
C GLU A 63 23.20 3.36 -3.01
N ASN A 64 22.02 3.63 -2.42
CA ASN A 64 20.73 3.06 -2.85
C ASN A 64 20.70 1.51 -2.85
N GLN A 65 21.56 0.85 -2.08
CA GLN A 65 21.62 -0.59 -1.90
C GLN A 65 20.59 -1.07 -0.87
N PHE A 66 19.30 -0.80 -1.14
CA PHE A 66 18.21 -1.01 -0.17
C PHE A 66 18.09 -2.44 0.37
N LEU A 67 18.44 -3.45 -0.43
CA LEU A 67 18.46 -4.84 0.03
C LEU A 67 19.55 -5.05 1.09
N LYS A 68 20.77 -4.58 0.83
CA LYS A 68 21.89 -4.63 1.77
C LYS A 68 21.57 -3.87 3.04
N ALA A 69 21.02 -2.66 2.92
CA ALA A 69 20.55 -1.87 4.07
C ALA A 69 19.48 -2.61 4.90
N LYS A 70 18.51 -3.30 4.26
CA LYS A 70 17.51 -4.12 4.97
C LYS A 70 18.12 -5.28 5.75
N VAL A 71 19.17 -5.89 5.23
CA VAL A 71 19.91 -6.96 5.92
C VAL A 71 20.70 -6.37 7.09
N LEU A 72 21.45 -5.30 6.85
CA LEU A 72 22.28 -4.64 7.85
C LEU A 72 21.46 -4.09 9.01
N ARG A 73 20.24 -3.59 8.78
CA ARG A 73 19.29 -3.10 9.80
C ARG A 73 19.04 -4.12 10.93
N LYS A 74 19.23 -5.42 10.67
CA LYS A 74 19.05 -6.46 11.68
C LYS A 74 20.37 -6.69 12.43
N LEU A 75 20.47 -6.14 13.64
CA LEU A 75 21.51 -6.55 14.59
C LEU A 75 21.26 -8.00 15.08
N PRO A 76 22.30 -8.84 15.24
CA PRO A 76 22.15 -10.14 15.88
C PRO A 76 21.85 -9.93 17.38
N GLN A 77 20.57 -10.05 17.78
CA GLN A 77 20.12 -9.79 19.16
C GLN A 77 20.78 -10.68 20.23
N PHE A 78 21.38 -11.81 19.84
CA PHE A 78 21.90 -12.80 20.79
C PHE A 78 23.35 -12.54 21.25
N GLU A 79 24.06 -11.59 20.63
CA GLU A 79 25.49 -11.33 20.91
C GLU A 79 25.75 -9.91 21.48
N VAL A 80 24.71 -9.09 21.68
CA VAL A 80 24.80 -7.69 22.16
C VAL A 80 23.79 -7.41 23.27
N ASP A 81 24.16 -6.60 24.25
CA ASP A 81 23.24 -6.13 25.29
C ASP A 81 22.21 -5.12 24.76
N ASP A 82 21.11 -4.96 25.50
CA ASP A 82 19.98 -4.11 25.13
C ASP A 82 20.37 -2.66 24.87
N ALA A 83 21.31 -2.11 25.66
CA ALA A 83 21.78 -0.73 25.47
C ALA A 83 22.50 -0.56 24.12
N THR A 84 23.31 -1.54 23.74
CA THR A 84 23.99 -1.56 22.43
C THR A 84 22.99 -1.67 21.28
N VAL A 85 21.93 -2.48 21.45
CA VAL A 85 20.85 -2.61 20.47
C VAL A 85 20.09 -1.29 20.31
N GLU A 86 19.74 -0.64 21.40
CA GLU A 86 19.02 0.64 21.39
C GLU A 86 19.83 1.74 20.70
N MET A 87 21.12 1.88 21.04
CA MET A 87 22.02 2.84 20.39
C MET A 87 22.10 2.65 18.87
N TYR A 88 22.15 1.39 18.42
CA TYR A 88 22.16 1.09 16.98
C TYR A 88 20.83 1.39 16.31
N GLN A 89 19.70 1.04 16.95
CA GLN A 89 18.37 1.33 16.41
C GLN A 89 18.18 2.84 16.24
N ASP A 90 18.67 3.65 17.18
CA ASP A 90 18.63 5.11 17.08
C ASP A 90 19.53 5.63 15.95
N GLY A 91 20.73 5.07 15.79
CA GLY A 91 21.61 5.36 14.66
C GLY A 91 20.97 5.05 13.31
N VAL A 92 20.34 3.88 13.19
CA VAL A 92 19.59 3.44 11.99
C VAL A 92 18.44 4.39 11.67
N LYS A 93 17.60 4.71 12.67
CA LYS A 93 16.49 5.67 12.49
C LYS A 93 17.01 7.03 12.04
N SER A 94 18.10 7.52 12.64
CA SER A 94 18.73 8.78 12.23
C SER A 94 19.17 8.75 10.77
N ALA A 95 19.87 7.69 10.35
CA ALA A 95 20.34 7.54 8.97
C ALA A 95 19.19 7.42 7.95
N ILE A 96 18.10 6.72 8.30
CA ILE A 96 16.89 6.63 7.45
C ILE A 96 16.28 8.02 7.23
N ASN A 97 16.10 8.79 8.31
CA ASN A 97 15.48 10.11 8.24
C ASN A 97 16.36 11.12 7.50
N GLN A 98 17.67 11.10 7.74
CA GLN A 98 18.63 11.92 7.00
C GLN A 98 18.61 11.58 5.50
N ARG A 99 18.63 10.27 5.14
CA ARG A 99 18.56 9.86 3.74
C ARG A 99 17.24 10.26 3.09
N ALA A 100 16.12 10.07 3.78
CA ALA A 100 14.81 10.46 3.30
C ALA A 100 14.75 11.99 3.02
N GLY A 101 15.24 12.81 3.95
CA GLY A 101 15.36 14.26 3.76
C GLY A 101 16.25 14.64 2.59
N ASN A 102 17.44 14.04 2.47
CA ASN A 102 18.37 14.28 1.37
C ASN A 102 17.76 13.95 0.01
N LEU A 103 17.03 12.84 -0.11
CA LEU A 103 16.38 12.44 -1.36
C LEU A 103 15.28 13.42 -1.76
N VAL A 104 14.53 13.95 -0.79
CA VAL A 104 13.53 15.01 -1.03
C VAL A 104 14.21 16.29 -1.52
N ALA A 105 15.29 16.73 -0.85
CA ALA A 105 16.06 17.91 -1.25
C ALA A 105 16.70 17.76 -2.66
N LEU A 106 17.12 16.55 -3.01
CA LEU A 106 17.65 16.21 -4.34
C LEU A 106 16.57 15.96 -5.39
N LYS A 107 15.27 16.00 -5.02
CA LYS A 107 14.14 15.66 -5.88
C LYS A 107 14.20 14.25 -6.47
N ASP A 108 14.83 13.32 -5.77
CA ASP A 108 14.95 11.91 -6.18
C ASP A 108 13.78 11.08 -5.62
N GLY A 109 12.61 11.22 -6.23
CA GLY A 109 11.39 10.55 -5.78
C GLY A 109 11.42 9.03 -5.91
N ASP A 110 12.14 8.49 -6.89
CA ASP A 110 12.19 7.04 -7.11
C ASP A 110 12.92 6.31 -5.99
N ASN A 111 14.03 6.88 -5.52
CA ASN A 111 14.75 6.35 -4.36
C ASN A 111 14.07 6.75 -3.05
N PHE A 112 13.48 7.93 -2.95
CA PHE A 112 12.67 8.31 -1.78
C PHE A 112 11.54 7.31 -1.53
N ARG A 113 10.78 6.96 -2.58
CA ARG A 113 9.74 5.92 -2.56
C ARG A 113 10.27 4.58 -2.07
N LYS A 114 11.48 4.17 -2.48
CA LYS A 114 12.10 2.91 -2.02
C LYS A 114 12.47 2.97 -0.54
N VAL A 115 12.94 4.12 -0.04
CA VAL A 115 13.19 4.33 1.40
C VAL A 115 11.89 4.21 2.18
N VAL A 116 10.84 4.92 1.76
CA VAL A 116 9.50 4.86 2.39
C VAL A 116 8.96 3.42 2.42
N ARG A 117 9.01 2.70 1.29
CA ARG A 117 8.54 1.31 1.22
C ARG A 117 9.38 0.35 2.07
N GLY A 118 10.68 0.58 2.16
CA GLY A 118 11.61 -0.29 2.86
C GLY A 118 11.67 -0.07 4.37
N PHE A 119 11.47 1.17 4.79
CA PHE A 119 11.84 1.66 6.13
C PHE A 119 10.81 2.62 6.72
N GLY A 120 9.60 2.70 6.16
CA GLY A 120 8.61 3.71 6.53
C GLY A 120 8.21 3.75 8.01
N ASP A 121 8.30 2.63 8.74
CA ASP A 121 7.99 2.61 10.19
C ASP A 121 9.01 3.36 11.05
N ASP A 122 10.21 3.60 10.51
CA ASP A 122 11.30 4.34 11.17
C ASP A 122 11.36 5.81 10.74
N ILE A 123 10.57 6.21 9.74
CA ILE A 123 10.53 7.60 9.26
C ILE A 123 9.71 8.44 10.24
N GLN A 124 10.29 9.57 10.63
CA GLN A 124 9.74 10.58 11.51
C GLN A 124 9.81 11.92 10.77
N ARG A 125 8.65 12.46 10.44
CA ARG A 125 8.49 13.63 9.56
C ARG A 125 9.31 14.84 10.01
N ASP A 126 9.37 15.07 11.32
CA ASP A 126 10.12 16.12 11.99
C ASP A 126 11.65 15.93 11.89
N ARG A 127 12.11 14.68 11.79
CA ARG A 127 13.54 14.34 11.65
C ARG A 127 14.06 14.37 10.22
N MET A 128 13.18 14.42 9.22
CA MET A 128 13.59 14.55 7.82
C MET A 128 14.16 15.93 7.48
N GLN A 129 13.88 16.96 8.30
CA GLN A 129 14.36 18.34 8.09
C GLN A 129 14.03 18.92 6.71
N VAL A 130 12.87 18.58 6.16
CA VAL A 130 12.35 19.12 4.90
C VAL A 130 11.06 19.90 5.13
N ASP A 131 10.84 20.96 4.35
CA ASP A 131 9.55 21.67 4.34
C ASP A 131 8.45 20.84 3.64
N ASP A 132 7.19 21.23 3.84
CA ASP A 132 6.04 20.51 3.28
C ASP A 132 5.94 20.71 1.76
N GLU A 133 6.40 21.85 1.26
CA GLU A 133 6.42 22.19 -0.16
C GLU A 133 7.32 21.24 -0.96
N ALA A 134 8.50 20.91 -0.45
CA ALA A 134 9.43 19.97 -1.09
C ALA A 134 8.85 18.55 -1.14
N LEU A 135 8.12 18.12 -0.11
CA LEU A 135 7.42 16.83 -0.13
C LEU A 135 6.27 16.81 -1.14
N LYS A 136 5.60 17.95 -1.36
CA LYS A 136 4.52 18.09 -2.36
C LYS A 136 5.03 18.24 -3.78
N ALA A 137 6.35 18.35 -3.99
CA ALA A 137 6.93 18.47 -5.32
C ALA A 137 6.52 17.26 -6.21
N PRO A 138 6.14 17.48 -7.48
CA PRO A 138 5.72 16.40 -8.39
C PRO A 138 6.78 15.30 -8.55
N GLU A 139 8.06 15.65 -8.47
CA GLU A 139 9.18 14.71 -8.55
C GLU A 139 9.18 13.71 -7.38
N ILE A 140 8.68 14.13 -6.21
CA ILE A 140 8.53 13.30 -5.01
C ILE A 140 7.18 12.59 -4.99
N GLN A 141 6.09 13.32 -5.25
CA GLN A 141 4.73 12.77 -5.20
C GLN A 141 4.45 11.78 -6.33
N GLY A 142 4.95 12.01 -7.54
CA GLY A 142 4.66 11.17 -8.71
C GLY A 142 5.00 9.68 -8.49
N PRO A 143 6.23 9.33 -8.06
CA PRO A 143 6.59 7.94 -7.76
C PRO A 143 5.77 7.31 -6.62
N ILE A 144 5.44 8.08 -5.57
CA ILE A 144 4.60 7.62 -4.45
C ILE A 144 3.17 7.32 -4.93
N GLN A 145 2.58 8.25 -5.68
CA GLN A 145 1.24 8.10 -6.26
C GLN A 145 1.18 6.89 -7.21
N LYS A 146 2.19 6.68 -8.06
CA LYS A 146 2.29 5.50 -8.92
C LYS A 146 2.28 4.19 -8.12
N ASP A 147 3.02 4.13 -7.01
CA ASP A 147 3.02 2.94 -6.13
C ASP A 147 1.66 2.72 -5.47
N LEU A 148 0.99 3.78 -5.03
CA LEU A 148 -0.36 3.70 -4.45
C LEU A 148 -1.41 3.28 -5.50
N VAL A 149 -1.32 3.77 -6.73
CA VAL A 149 -2.18 3.32 -7.85
C VAL A 149 -1.93 1.84 -8.14
N ALA A 150 -0.67 1.38 -8.11
CA ALA A 150 -0.34 -0.03 -8.30
C ALA A 150 -0.86 -0.90 -7.14
N SER A 151 -0.71 -0.44 -5.90
CA SER A 151 -1.29 -1.07 -4.70
C SER A 151 -2.81 -1.16 -4.82
N PHE A 152 -3.48 -0.07 -5.21
CA PHE A 152 -4.92 -0.07 -5.46
C PHE A 152 -5.28 -1.06 -6.56
N LYS A 153 -4.62 -1.04 -7.72
CA LYS A 153 -4.92 -1.97 -8.82
C LYS A 153 -4.82 -3.44 -8.39
N TYR A 154 -3.84 -3.78 -7.56
CA TYR A 154 -3.67 -5.13 -7.04
C TYR A 154 -4.73 -5.46 -5.97
N HIS A 155 -4.83 -4.65 -4.91
CA HIS A 155 -5.68 -4.92 -3.75
C HIS A 155 -7.16 -4.64 -3.99
N ASN A 156 -7.52 -3.71 -4.88
CA ASN A 156 -8.90 -3.45 -5.28
C ASN A 156 -9.52 -4.61 -6.06
N THR A 157 -8.83 -5.74 -6.26
CA THR A 157 -9.49 -6.98 -6.70
C THR A 157 -9.83 -7.92 -5.53
N ILE A 158 -9.26 -7.68 -4.35
CA ILE A 158 -9.29 -8.59 -3.20
C ILE A 158 -9.93 -7.91 -1.97
N SER A 159 -9.40 -6.77 -1.53
CA SER A 159 -9.85 -6.01 -0.35
C SER A 159 -9.45 -4.52 -0.48
N PRO A 160 -10.41 -3.59 -0.65
CA PRO A 160 -10.14 -2.15 -0.62
C PRO A 160 -9.48 -1.67 0.68
N GLU A 161 -9.71 -2.37 1.79
CA GLU A 161 -9.12 -2.07 3.10
C GLU A 161 -7.61 -2.29 3.12
N ALA A 162 -7.08 -3.24 2.34
CA ALA A 162 -5.63 -3.44 2.23
C ALA A 162 -4.94 -2.22 1.60
N PHE A 163 -5.54 -1.63 0.56
CA PHE A 163 -5.08 -0.37 0.00
C PHE A 163 -5.19 0.78 1.01
N ALA A 164 -6.31 0.88 1.74
CA ALA A 164 -6.48 1.93 2.74
C ALA A 164 -5.39 1.87 3.81
N LYS A 165 -4.97 0.67 4.26
CA LYS A 165 -3.84 0.50 5.18
C LYS A 165 -2.53 1.06 4.62
N ASP A 166 -2.22 0.77 3.36
CA ASP A 166 -1.01 1.28 2.69
C ASP A 166 -1.04 2.81 2.59
N ARG A 167 -2.16 3.38 2.14
CA ARG A 167 -2.37 4.83 2.04
C ARG A 167 -2.28 5.51 3.41
N ASP A 168 -3.02 5.00 4.40
CA ASP A 168 -3.15 5.63 5.71
C ASP A 168 -1.84 5.59 6.50
N ARG A 169 -0.98 4.60 6.23
CA ARG A 169 0.40 4.60 6.74
C ARG A 169 1.18 5.82 6.24
N LEU A 170 1.09 6.15 4.95
CA LEU A 170 1.76 7.32 4.37
C LEU A 170 1.14 8.64 4.81
N VAL A 171 -0.18 8.66 5.02
CA VAL A 171 -0.90 9.82 5.60
C VAL A 171 -0.42 10.09 7.02
N LYS A 172 -0.30 9.05 7.86
CA LYS A 172 0.23 9.18 9.23
C LYS A 172 1.66 9.72 9.25
N MET A 173 2.45 9.44 8.23
CA MET A 173 3.81 9.97 8.07
C MET A 173 3.83 11.40 7.51
N GLY A 174 2.68 11.96 7.13
CA GLY A 174 2.60 13.29 6.51
C GLY A 174 3.17 13.36 5.09
N ILE A 175 3.24 12.22 4.38
CA ILE A 175 3.80 12.15 3.02
C ILE A 175 2.74 12.43 1.96
N VAL A 176 1.50 12.01 2.19
CA VAL A 176 0.38 12.18 1.24
C VAL A 176 -0.90 12.59 1.97
N ASP A 177 -1.83 13.21 1.23
CA ASP A 177 -3.19 13.43 1.67
C ASP A 177 -4.12 12.31 1.18
N ALA A 178 -4.97 11.76 2.06
CA ALA A 178 -5.87 10.67 1.70
C ALA A 178 -6.90 11.08 0.65
N GLY A 179 -7.42 12.31 0.74
CA GLY A 179 -8.43 12.86 -0.17
C GLY A 179 -7.88 13.07 -1.57
N GLU A 180 -6.66 13.59 -1.69
CA GLU A 180 -5.96 13.74 -2.97
C GLU A 180 -5.69 12.38 -3.62
N ILE A 181 -5.15 11.41 -2.86
CA ILE A 181 -4.90 10.06 -3.36
C ILE A 181 -6.19 9.39 -3.83
N ASN A 182 -7.25 9.44 -3.03
CA ASN A 182 -8.52 8.81 -3.40
C ASN A 182 -9.10 9.38 -4.69
N LYS A 183 -8.85 10.66 -4.98
CA LYS A 183 -9.36 11.36 -6.17
C LYS A 183 -8.47 11.20 -7.40
N LEU A 184 -7.37 10.46 -7.33
CA LEU A 184 -6.53 10.18 -8.50
C LEU A 184 -7.38 9.52 -9.60
N PRO A 185 -7.36 10.02 -10.86
CA PRO A 185 -8.21 9.52 -11.94
C PRO A 185 -8.14 8.01 -12.15
N GLU A 186 -6.96 7.42 -12.00
CA GLU A 186 -6.73 5.98 -12.13
C GLU A 186 -7.41 5.18 -11.01
N ILE A 187 -7.34 5.65 -9.77
CA ILE A 187 -8.02 5.02 -8.63
C ILE A 187 -9.54 5.09 -8.83
N GLN A 188 -10.04 6.26 -9.23
CA GLN A 188 -11.46 6.47 -9.55
C GLN A 188 -11.94 5.51 -10.65
N THR A 189 -11.15 5.37 -11.72
CA THR A 189 -11.45 4.49 -12.85
C THR A 189 -11.48 3.03 -12.40
N PHE A 190 -10.42 2.56 -11.74
CA PHE A 190 -10.36 1.18 -11.25
C PHE A 190 -11.47 0.84 -10.25
N ALA A 191 -11.89 1.80 -9.41
CA ALA A 191 -12.99 1.61 -8.48
C ALA A 191 -14.32 1.44 -9.22
N ARG A 192 -14.61 2.30 -10.22
CA ARG A 192 -15.84 2.19 -11.04
C ARG A 192 -15.84 0.90 -11.86
N ASP A 193 -14.72 0.54 -12.49
CA ASP A 193 -14.58 -0.69 -13.27
C ASP A 193 -14.77 -1.93 -12.41
N ARG A 194 -14.24 -1.95 -11.18
CA ARG A 194 -14.49 -3.04 -10.22
C ARG A 194 -15.98 -3.18 -9.94
N MET A 195 -16.67 -2.08 -9.60
CA MET A 195 -18.09 -2.17 -9.26
C MET A 195 -18.94 -2.65 -10.43
N VAL A 196 -18.67 -2.15 -11.64
CA VAL A 196 -19.35 -2.60 -12.87
C VAL A 196 -19.01 -4.06 -13.16
N GLY A 197 -17.74 -4.43 -13.08
CA GLY A 197 -17.24 -5.78 -13.33
C GLY A 197 -17.83 -6.80 -12.35
N SER A 198 -17.86 -6.49 -11.07
CA SER A 198 -18.44 -7.34 -10.03
C SER A 198 -19.93 -7.58 -10.26
N PHE A 199 -20.67 -6.51 -10.53
CA PHE A 199 -22.10 -6.58 -10.80
C PHE A 199 -22.40 -7.42 -12.06
N ASN A 200 -21.60 -7.28 -13.12
CA ASN A 200 -21.78 -7.96 -14.41
C ASN A 200 -21.27 -9.40 -14.44
N TYR A 201 -20.10 -9.67 -13.85
CA TYR A 201 -19.46 -10.99 -13.86
C TYR A 201 -20.33 -12.02 -13.15
N HIS A 202 -21.06 -11.58 -12.14
CA HIS A 202 -21.93 -12.46 -11.41
C HIS A 202 -23.33 -12.59 -12.03
N ASN A 203 -23.99 -11.54 -12.55
CA ASN A 203 -25.45 -11.61 -12.83
C ASN A 203 -26.27 -12.20 -11.65
N THR A 204 -25.65 -12.32 -10.47
CA THR A 204 -26.00 -13.13 -9.29
C THR A 204 -25.53 -12.45 -8.01
N ILE A 205 -24.95 -11.25 -8.09
CA ILE A 205 -24.70 -10.45 -6.89
C ILE A 205 -26.06 -10.03 -6.37
N SER A 206 -26.39 -10.53 -5.19
CA SER A 206 -27.57 -10.08 -4.47
C SER A 206 -27.40 -8.59 -4.11
N PRO A 207 -28.50 -7.87 -3.89
CA PRO A 207 -28.45 -6.50 -3.37
C PRO A 207 -27.50 -6.36 -2.17
N GLU A 208 -27.47 -7.34 -1.26
CA GLU A 208 -26.62 -7.35 -0.09
C GLU A 208 -25.13 -7.48 -0.44
N ALA A 209 -24.77 -8.35 -1.38
CA ALA A 209 -23.38 -8.50 -1.82
C ALA A 209 -22.89 -7.22 -2.53
N PHE A 210 -23.72 -6.60 -3.35
CA PHE A 210 -23.40 -5.31 -3.97
C PHE A 210 -23.21 -4.21 -2.94
N ALA A 211 -24.11 -4.13 -1.95
CA ALA A 211 -24.03 -3.15 -0.87
C ALA A 211 -22.71 -3.30 -0.10
N CYS A 212 -22.32 -4.53 0.23
CA CYS A 212 -21.07 -4.82 0.93
C CYS A 212 -19.85 -4.27 0.17
N GLU A 213 -19.73 -4.54 -1.13
CA GLU A 213 -18.60 -4.05 -1.93
C GLU A 213 -18.62 -2.53 -2.13
N ARG A 214 -19.80 -1.96 -2.36
CA ARG A 214 -19.99 -0.51 -2.47
C ARG A 214 -19.58 0.20 -1.18
N ASP A 215 -20.01 -0.36 -0.04
CA ASP A 215 -19.76 0.23 1.26
C ASP A 215 -18.28 0.11 1.64
N ALA A 216 -17.58 -0.95 1.22
CA ALA A 216 -16.13 -1.05 1.37
C ALA A 216 -15.40 0.13 0.69
N LEU A 217 -15.76 0.46 -0.57
CA LEU A 217 -15.19 1.61 -1.28
C LEU A 217 -15.61 2.96 -0.68
N THR A 218 -16.84 3.04 -0.17
CA THR A 218 -17.37 4.24 0.50
C THR A 218 -16.67 4.50 1.82
N ASN A 219 -16.46 3.47 2.62
CA ASN A 219 -15.82 3.55 3.93
C ASN A 219 -14.37 4.02 3.84
N ILE A 220 -13.65 3.62 2.79
CA ILE A 220 -12.28 4.10 2.55
C ILE A 220 -12.24 5.46 1.85
N GLY A 221 -13.38 6.04 1.50
CA GLY A 221 -13.52 7.38 0.92
C GLY A 221 -13.10 7.49 -0.55
N VAL A 222 -13.08 6.37 -1.29
CA VAL A 222 -12.71 6.38 -2.72
C VAL A 222 -13.88 6.81 -3.59
N LEU A 223 -15.07 6.23 -3.38
CA LEU A 223 -16.29 6.61 -4.09
C LEU A 223 -17.44 6.70 -3.10
N SER A 224 -18.33 7.67 -3.26
CA SER A 224 -19.56 7.66 -2.48
C SER A 224 -20.53 6.60 -2.99
N ALA A 225 -21.39 6.10 -2.10
CA ALA A 225 -22.48 5.19 -2.48
C ALA A 225 -23.36 5.78 -3.60
N GLY A 226 -23.65 7.09 -3.54
CA GLY A 226 -24.43 7.77 -4.56
C GLY A 226 -23.77 7.79 -5.95
N GLU A 227 -22.45 7.95 -6.02
CA GLU A 227 -21.72 7.87 -7.29
C GLU A 227 -21.75 6.47 -7.88
N ILE A 228 -21.59 5.44 -7.05
CA ILE A 228 -21.61 4.04 -7.49
C ILE A 228 -23.01 3.67 -7.96
N ASN A 229 -24.04 3.98 -7.16
CA ASN A 229 -25.42 3.64 -7.45
C ASN A 229 -25.95 4.26 -8.75
N LYS A 230 -25.39 5.41 -9.14
CA LYS A 230 -25.75 6.14 -10.37
C LYS A 230 -24.93 5.72 -11.59
N LEU A 231 -24.06 4.71 -11.49
CA LEU A 231 -23.36 4.18 -12.65
C LEU A 231 -24.39 3.52 -13.60
N PRO A 232 -24.52 3.98 -14.86
CA PRO A 232 -25.55 3.48 -15.77
C PRO A 232 -25.50 1.95 -15.95
N ALA A 233 -24.30 1.39 -16.08
CA ALA A 233 -24.12 -0.06 -16.23
C ALA A 233 -24.65 -0.86 -15.04
N ILE A 234 -24.57 -0.33 -13.81
CA ILE A 234 -25.10 -0.98 -12.60
C ILE A 234 -26.62 -0.90 -12.59
N GLN A 235 -27.18 0.28 -12.87
CA GLN A 235 -28.62 0.48 -12.94
C GLN A 235 -29.27 -0.42 -14.01
N ASP A 236 -28.64 -0.53 -15.19
CA ASP A 236 -29.12 -1.36 -16.30
C ASP A 236 -29.02 -2.85 -15.96
N ALA A 237 -27.92 -3.29 -15.35
CA ALA A 237 -27.77 -4.67 -14.93
C ALA A 237 -28.80 -5.05 -13.85
N ALA A 238 -29.04 -4.19 -12.85
CA ALA A 238 -30.04 -4.40 -11.81
C ALA A 238 -31.47 -4.46 -12.39
N LYS A 239 -31.83 -3.55 -13.32
CA LYS A 239 -33.09 -3.61 -14.07
C LYS A 239 -33.20 -4.90 -14.88
N GLY A 240 -32.11 -5.34 -15.50
CA GLY A 240 -32.03 -6.59 -16.25
C GLY A 240 -32.21 -7.84 -15.38
N MET A 241 -31.76 -7.81 -14.13
CA MET A 241 -32.03 -8.87 -13.15
C MET A 241 -33.52 -8.93 -12.81
N LEU A 242 -34.15 -7.79 -12.50
CA LEU A 242 -35.59 -7.74 -12.23
C LEU A 242 -36.43 -8.23 -13.41
N VAL A 243 -36.07 -7.87 -14.65
CA VAL A 243 -36.74 -8.40 -15.86
C VAL A 243 -36.54 -9.91 -15.99
N ARG A 244 -35.37 -10.45 -15.66
CA ARG A 244 -35.13 -11.90 -15.66
C ARG A 244 -35.98 -12.58 -14.58
N SER A 245 -35.99 -12.06 -13.36
CA SER A 245 -36.85 -12.53 -12.26
C SER A 245 -38.32 -12.62 -12.69
N VAL A 246 -38.82 -11.62 -13.43
CA VAL A 246 -40.16 -11.64 -14.04
C VAL A 246 -40.28 -12.66 -15.18
N LYS A 247 -39.28 -12.80 -16.06
CA LYS A 247 -39.35 -13.78 -17.17
C LYS A 247 -39.31 -15.23 -16.69
N TYR A 248 -38.62 -15.51 -15.59
CA TYR A 248 -38.56 -16.84 -14.98
C TYR A 248 -39.73 -17.12 -14.02
N HIS A 249 -40.86 -16.41 -14.14
CA HIS A 249 -42.07 -16.49 -13.29
C HIS A 249 -42.69 -17.89 -13.03
N ASN A 250 -42.11 -18.99 -13.53
CA ASN A 250 -42.44 -20.33 -13.06
C ASN A 250 -41.63 -20.77 -11.82
N THR A 251 -40.69 -19.97 -11.30
CA THR A 251 -39.82 -20.37 -10.16
C THR A 251 -39.74 -19.41 -8.96
N ILE A 252 -40.25 -18.17 -9.04
CA ILE A 252 -40.26 -17.21 -7.89
C ILE A 252 -41.65 -16.62 -7.62
N SER A 253 -42.02 -16.49 -6.34
CA SER A 253 -43.30 -15.91 -5.93
C SER A 253 -43.35 -14.39 -6.11
N PRO A 254 -44.53 -13.77 -6.29
CA PRO A 254 -44.68 -12.31 -6.32
C PRO A 254 -44.10 -11.59 -5.10
N GLU A 255 -44.16 -12.24 -3.93
CA GLU A 255 -43.56 -11.74 -2.70
C GLU A 255 -42.03 -11.67 -2.80
N GLN A 256 -41.39 -12.73 -3.33
CA GLN A 256 -39.95 -12.78 -3.49
C GLN A 256 -39.45 -11.72 -4.48
N PHE A 257 -40.19 -11.52 -5.57
CA PHE A 257 -39.91 -10.43 -6.52
C PHE A 257 -40.01 -9.05 -5.86
N GLY A 258 -41.05 -8.82 -5.05
CA GLY A 258 -41.22 -7.58 -4.29
C GLY A 258 -40.03 -7.28 -3.37
N LYS A 259 -39.55 -8.30 -2.65
CA LYS A 259 -38.37 -8.20 -1.79
C LYS A 259 -37.11 -7.81 -2.57
N GLU A 260 -36.86 -8.46 -3.71
CA GLU A 260 -35.69 -8.16 -4.55
C GLU A 260 -35.75 -6.74 -5.13
N ARG A 261 -36.91 -6.31 -5.64
CA ARG A 261 -37.14 -4.93 -6.09
C ARG A 261 -36.85 -3.94 -4.97
N ASP A 262 -37.47 -4.14 -3.82
CA ASP A 262 -37.38 -3.20 -2.69
C ASP A 262 -35.96 -3.12 -2.16
N ALA A 263 -35.20 -4.22 -2.17
CA ALA A 263 -33.79 -4.22 -1.83
C ALA A 263 -32.97 -3.31 -2.75
N PHE A 264 -33.12 -3.39 -4.08
CA PHE A 264 -32.41 -2.49 -5.00
C PHE A 264 -32.88 -1.02 -4.89
N VAL A 265 -34.17 -0.79 -4.65
CA VAL A 265 -34.71 0.56 -4.39
C VAL A 265 -34.13 1.16 -3.10
N ASN A 266 -34.09 0.38 -2.02
CA ASN A 266 -33.53 0.79 -0.74
C ASN A 266 -32.03 1.08 -0.83
N LEU A 267 -31.32 0.40 -1.73
CA LEU A 267 -29.93 0.72 -2.03
C LEU A 267 -29.77 2.01 -2.83
N GLY A 268 -30.84 2.57 -3.39
CA GLY A 268 -30.83 3.81 -4.15
C GLY A 268 -30.37 3.65 -5.60
N LEU A 269 -30.51 2.45 -6.18
CA LEU A 269 -30.18 2.22 -7.60
C LEU A 269 -31.21 2.84 -8.55
N PHE A 270 -32.47 2.90 -8.15
CA PHE A 270 -33.59 3.48 -8.89
C PHE A 270 -34.77 3.66 -7.92
N ASP A 271 -35.79 4.41 -8.35
CA ASP A 271 -37.04 4.47 -7.61
C ASP A 271 -38.02 3.35 -8.01
N ALA A 272 -39.04 3.10 -7.17
CA ALA A 272 -40.02 2.05 -7.43
C ALA A 272 -40.90 2.33 -8.67
N ALA A 273 -41.13 3.60 -9.01
CA ALA A 273 -41.96 3.99 -10.14
C ALA A 273 -41.23 3.74 -11.48
N GLU A 274 -39.93 4.00 -11.54
CA GLU A 274 -39.02 3.70 -12.65
C GLU A 274 -39.05 2.20 -12.98
N VAL A 275 -38.99 1.33 -11.97
CA VAL A 275 -39.07 -0.13 -12.17
C VAL A 275 -40.43 -0.54 -12.76
N ILE A 276 -41.54 -0.05 -12.19
CA ILE A 276 -42.88 -0.40 -12.66
C ILE A 276 -43.09 0.04 -14.11
N SER A 277 -42.65 1.25 -14.45
CA SER A 277 -42.69 1.78 -15.82
C SER A 277 -41.88 0.92 -16.78
N PHE A 278 -40.65 0.58 -16.40
CA PHE A 278 -39.74 -0.25 -17.19
C PHE A 278 -40.29 -1.67 -17.44
N LEU A 279 -40.87 -2.31 -16.43
CA LEU A 279 -41.47 -3.64 -16.56
C LEU A 279 -42.70 -3.63 -17.46
N ARG A 280 -43.58 -2.62 -17.33
CA ARG A 280 -44.74 -2.47 -18.21
C ARG A 280 -44.34 -2.31 -19.67
N CYS A 281 -43.28 -1.55 -19.94
CA CYS A 281 -42.75 -1.37 -21.29
C CYS A 281 -42.21 -2.70 -21.88
N ASN A 282 -41.46 -3.47 -21.08
CA ASN A 282 -40.93 -4.77 -21.48
C ASN A 282 -41.98 -5.89 -21.65
N GLN A 283 -43.13 -5.76 -20.98
CA GLN A 283 -44.28 -6.66 -21.20
C GLN A 283 -45.03 -6.34 -22.50
N ARG A 284 -45.15 -5.05 -22.86
CA ARG A 284 -45.85 -4.60 -24.07
C ARG A 284 -45.07 -4.84 -25.37
N SER A 285 -43.73 -4.86 -25.32
CA SER A 285 -42.88 -5.17 -26.49
C SER A 285 -42.91 -6.64 -26.93
N ARG A 286 -43.65 -7.51 -26.22
CA ARG A 286 -43.86 -8.93 -26.56
C ARG A 286 -45.25 -9.23 -27.14
N THR A 287 -46.09 -8.21 -27.35
CA THR A 287 -47.46 -8.35 -27.88
C THR A 287 -47.65 -7.79 -29.30
N CYS A 288 -46.59 -7.76 -30.12
CA CYS A 288 -46.68 -7.53 -31.56
C CYS A 288 -45.97 -8.63 -32.34
#